data_AF-A0AAD8U2L2-F1
#
_entry.id   AF-A0AAD8U2L2-F1
#
_cell.length_a   1.000
_cell.length_b   1.000
_cell.length_c   1.000
_cell.angle_alpha   90.00
_cell.angle_beta   90.00
_cell.angle_gamma   90.00
#
_symmetry.space_group_name_H-M   'P 1'
#
loop_
_entity.id
_entity.type
_entity.pdbx_description
1 polymer ?
#
loop_
_entity_poly.entity_id
_entity_poly.type
_entity_poly.pdbx_seq_one_letter_code
_entity_poly.pdbx_strand_id
1 'polypeptide(L)'
;MPEVRTVKILAVNTHALCLDVVIGLLRCFPCLEKLYIKSRGRGEFNVWRKKHLGFTSSFDIRLKKISWEYYRGIKSHVDFATFFVENAKVYSFVSSSYLGTF
;
A
#
# COMPACT_ATOMS: atom_id res chain seq x y z
N MET A 1 2.86 -6.30 -18.48
CA MET A 1 1.87 -7.23 -17.91
C MET A 1 0.48 -6.76 -18.31
N PRO A 2 -0.48 -7.64 -18.61
CA PRO A 2 -1.84 -7.22 -18.96
C PRO A 2 -2.52 -6.52 -17.77
N GLU A 3 -3.19 -5.40 -18.05
CA GLU A 3 -3.93 -4.63 -17.06
C GLU A 3 -5.34 -5.23 -16.84
N VAL A 4 -5.74 -5.38 -15.58
CA VAL A 4 -7.08 -5.83 -15.19
C VAL A 4 -7.86 -4.66 -14.59
N ARG A 5 -8.78 -4.10 -15.39
CA ARG A 5 -9.56 -2.89 -15.05
C ARG A 5 -10.82 -3.17 -14.21
N THR A 6 -11.17 -4.44 -14.01
CA THR A 6 -12.37 -4.83 -13.25
C THR A 6 -12.15 -4.84 -11.74
N VAL A 7 -10.90 -4.98 -11.30
CA VAL A 7 -10.56 -5.07 -9.87
C VAL A 7 -10.56 -3.67 -9.26
N LYS A 8 -11.53 -3.41 -8.38
CA LYS A 8 -11.64 -2.17 -7.59
C LYS A 8 -11.27 -2.36 -6.13
N ILE A 9 -11.30 -3.60 -5.64
CA ILE A 9 -11.02 -3.95 -4.26
C ILE A 9 -10.04 -5.11 -4.27
N LEU A 10 -8.94 -4.98 -3.52
CA LEU A 10 -7.93 -6.01 -3.38
C LEU A 10 -7.59 -6.20 -1.91
N ALA A 11 -7.53 -7.44 -1.47
CA ALA A 11 -7.00 -7.82 -0.17
C ALA A 11 -5.72 -8.62 -0.36
N VAL A 12 -4.67 -8.24 0.35
CA VAL A 12 -3.35 -8.88 0.30
C VAL A 12 -3.01 -9.38 1.70
N ASN A 13 -2.74 -10.68 1.80
CA ASN A 13 -2.19 -11.29 3.00
C ASN A 13 -0.77 -11.73 2.69
N THR A 14 0.21 -11.08 3.30
CA THR A 14 1.64 -11.36 3.06
C THR A 14 2.41 -11.31 4.37
N HIS A 15 3.52 -12.04 4.46
CA HIS A 15 4.41 -11.95 5.60
C HIS A 15 5.19 -10.65 5.62
N ALA A 16 5.66 -10.16 4.46
CA ALA A 16 6.35 -8.89 4.33
C ALA A 16 5.74 -8.11 3.16
N LEU A 17 5.22 -6.91 3.44
CA LEU A 17 4.77 -5.99 2.42
C LEU A 17 5.80 -4.87 2.27
N CYS A 18 6.23 -4.62 1.04
CA CYS A 18 7.01 -3.45 0.66
C CYS A 18 6.30 -2.64 -0.42
N LEU A 19 6.76 -1.42 -0.63
CA LEU A 19 6.13 -0.48 -1.55
C LEU A 19 6.21 -0.96 -3.01
N ASP A 20 7.31 -1.60 -3.40
CA ASP A 20 7.51 -2.20 -4.73
C ASP A 20 6.36 -3.15 -5.09
N VAL A 21 5.96 -4.01 -4.15
CA VAL A 21 4.86 -4.97 -4.35
C VAL A 21 3.54 -4.24 -4.60
N VAL A 22 3.22 -3.22 -3.80
CA VAL A 22 1.96 -2.48 -3.95
C VAL A 22 1.93 -1.67 -5.23
N ILE A 23 3.06 -1.08 -5.63
CA ILE A 23 3.20 -0.41 -6.92
C ILE A 23 2.97 -1.40 -8.07
N GLY A 24 3.51 -2.61 -7.98
CA GLY A 24 3.23 -3.68 -8.93
C GLY A 24 1.74 -4.02 -9.02
N LEU A 25 1.07 -4.12 -7.87
CA LEU A 25 -0.38 -4.36 -7.83
C LEU A 25 -1.18 -3.22 -8.47
N LEU A 26 -0.83 -1.96 -8.19
CA LEU A 26 -1.48 -0.81 -8.81
C LEU A 26 -1.29 -0.79 -10.34
N ARG A 27 -0.13 -1.24 -10.83
CA ARG A 27 0.12 -1.42 -12.27
C ARG A 27 -0.78 -2.48 -12.89
N CYS A 28 -0.98 -3.60 -12.20
CA CYS A 28 -1.88 -4.65 -12.67
C CYS A 28 -3.36 -4.26 -12.55
N PHE A 29 -3.70 -3.40 -11.59
CA PHE A 29 -5.08 -3.02 -11.25
C PHE A 29 -5.25 -1.50 -11.28
N PRO A 30 -5.28 -0.86 -12.46
CA PRO A 30 -5.38 0.60 -12.59
C PRO A 30 -6.73 1.20 -12.15
N CYS A 31 -7.72 0.36 -11.81
CA CYS A 31 -9.00 0.76 -11.25
C CYS A 31 -9.09 0.49 -9.74
N LEU A 32 -7.99 0.14 -9.08
CA LEU A 32 -8.01 -0.23 -7.67
C LEU A 32 -8.36 0.99 -6.81
N GLU A 33 -9.50 0.92 -6.13
CA GLU A 33 -10.00 1.98 -5.24
C GLU A 33 -9.73 1.67 -3.77
N LYS A 34 -9.71 0.39 -3.38
CA LYS A 34 -9.53 -0.03 -1.98
C LYS A 34 -8.48 -1.14 -1.87
N LEU A 35 -7.50 -0.94 -1.02
CA LEU A 35 -6.46 -1.91 -0.70
C LEU A 35 -6.52 -2.31 0.77
N TYR A 36 -6.74 -3.59 1.05
CA TYR A 36 -6.68 -4.17 2.38
C TYR A 36 -5.38 -4.97 2.51
N ILE A 37 -4.63 -4.69 3.57
CA ILE A 37 -3.32 -5.26 3.84
C ILE A 37 -3.39 -5.99 5.17
N LYS A 38 -2.99 -7.25 5.15
CA LYS A 38 -2.67 -8.04 6.33
C LYS A 38 -1.21 -8.43 6.25
N SER A 39 -0.37 -7.79 7.05
CA SER A 39 1.08 -8.08 7.08
C SER A 39 1.63 -7.94 8.49
N ARG A 40 2.24 -9.02 9.00
CA ARG A 40 2.83 -9.09 10.34
C ARG A 40 4.33 -8.79 10.37
N GLY A 41 5.01 -8.91 9.25
CA GLY A 41 6.45 -8.68 9.15
C GLY A 41 6.79 -7.20 9.17
N ARG A 42 8.03 -6.90 9.59
CA ARG A 42 8.61 -5.57 9.40
C ARG A 42 8.74 -5.39 7.90
N GLY A 43 7.93 -4.52 7.28
CA GLY A 43 8.05 -4.24 5.85
C GLY A 43 9.52 -4.02 5.50
N GLU A 44 10.00 -4.66 4.42
CA GLU A 44 11.38 -4.53 3.96
C GLU A 44 11.74 -3.04 3.84
N PHE A 45 13.03 -2.70 4.00
CA PHE A 45 13.51 -1.33 3.94
C PHE A 45 13.07 -0.67 2.63
N ASN A 46 11.94 -0.01 2.68
CA ASN A 46 11.32 0.71 1.61
C ASN A 46 12.20 1.96 1.39
N VAL A 47 13.31 1.86 0.67
CA VAL A 47 14.17 3.02 0.38
C VAL A 47 13.50 3.80 -0.77
N TRP A 48 12.39 4.49 -0.45
CA TRP A 48 11.40 5.01 -1.42
C TRP A 48 11.84 6.20 -2.24
N ARG A 49 12.72 7.08 -1.72
CA ARG A 49 12.89 8.42 -2.31
C ARG A 49 13.49 8.45 -3.71
N LYS A 50 14.39 7.53 -4.10
CA LYS A 50 15.01 7.56 -5.44
C LYS A 50 14.37 6.61 -6.45
N LYS A 51 13.78 5.50 -6.00
CA LYS A 51 13.39 4.38 -6.87
C LYS A 51 12.02 4.57 -7.54
N HIS A 52 11.12 5.37 -6.93
CA HIS A 52 9.72 5.48 -7.37
C HIS A 52 9.26 6.90 -7.76
N LEU A 53 10.18 7.87 -7.85
CA LEU A 53 9.87 9.24 -8.33
C LEU A 53 9.14 9.25 -9.68
N GLY A 54 9.44 8.29 -10.57
CA GLY A 54 8.77 8.17 -11.88
C GLY A 54 7.40 7.48 -11.84
N PHE A 55 7.00 6.85 -10.71
CA PHE A 55 5.69 6.22 -10.60
C PHE A 55 4.58 7.27 -10.44
N THR A 56 4.87 8.37 -9.76
CA THR A 56 3.87 9.35 -9.34
C THR A 56 3.57 10.35 -10.44
N SER A 57 4.49 10.53 -11.40
CA SER A 57 4.30 11.38 -12.59
C SER A 57 3.53 10.69 -13.73
N SER A 58 3.48 9.36 -13.76
CA SER A 58 2.90 8.60 -14.88
C SER A 58 1.64 7.80 -14.52
N PHE A 59 1.31 7.63 -13.24
CA PHE A 59 0.22 6.76 -12.81
C PHE A 59 -0.88 7.56 -12.10
N ASP A 60 -2.08 7.60 -12.70
CA ASP A 60 -3.27 8.13 -12.02
C ASP A 60 -3.74 7.10 -10.99
N ILE A 61 -3.21 7.20 -9.77
CA ILE A 61 -3.54 6.30 -8.68
C ILE A 61 -4.96 6.64 -8.18
N ARG A 62 -5.93 5.80 -8.55
CA ARG A 62 -7.34 5.93 -8.11
C ARG A 62 -7.64 5.34 -6.73
N LEU A 63 -6.58 5.04 -5.98
CA LEU A 63 -6.70 4.47 -4.65
C LEU A 63 -7.29 5.50 -3.69
N LYS A 64 -8.47 5.19 -3.14
CA LYS A 64 -9.22 6.05 -2.22
C LYS A 64 -9.01 5.65 -0.76
N LYS A 65 -8.78 4.36 -0.51
CA LYS A 65 -8.68 3.82 0.84
C LYS A 65 -7.63 2.73 0.95
N ILE A 66 -6.86 2.80 2.03
CA ILE A 66 -5.94 1.74 2.47
C ILE A 66 -6.32 1.33 3.88
N SER A 67 -6.41 0.03 4.12
CA SER A 67 -6.59 -0.55 5.46
C SER A 67 -5.42 -1.48 5.76
N TRP A 68 -4.71 -1.28 6.85
CA TRP A 68 -3.58 -2.13 7.24
C TRP A 68 -3.78 -2.74 8.63
N GLU A 69 -3.95 -4.06 8.65
CA GLU A 69 -3.97 -4.90 9.85
C GLU A 69 -2.54 -5.19 10.35
N TYR A 70 -2.32 -5.04 11.66
CA TYR A 70 -1.02 -5.15 12.35
C TYR A 70 -0.05 -4.00 12.03
N TYR A 71 -0.58 -2.83 11.70
CA TYR A 71 0.24 -1.63 11.63
C TYR A 71 0.81 -1.29 13.02
N ARG A 72 2.13 -1.29 13.16
CA ARG A 72 2.83 -1.04 14.44
C ARG A 72 3.39 0.36 14.60
N GLY A 73 3.25 1.23 13.59
CA GLY A 73 3.88 2.55 13.60
C GLY A 73 5.41 2.54 13.56
N ILE A 74 6.04 1.41 13.21
CA ILE A 74 7.49 1.37 12.98
C ILE A 74 7.83 2.19 11.74
N LYS A 75 9.08 2.69 11.66
CA LYS A 75 9.55 3.54 10.56
C LYS A 75 9.14 3.06 9.16
N SER A 76 9.37 1.78 8.85
CA SER A 76 9.00 1.23 7.53
C SER A 76 7.51 1.25 7.22
N HIS A 77 6.64 1.18 8.24
CA HIS A 77 5.19 1.29 8.08
C HIS A 77 4.75 2.74 7.90
N VAL A 78 5.31 3.65 8.71
CA VAL A 78 5.02 5.09 8.64
C VAL A 78 5.36 5.60 7.26
N ASP A 79 6.57 5.33 6.82
CA ASP A 79 7.06 5.83 5.56
C ASP A 79 6.33 5.19 4.35
N PHE A 80 5.86 3.93 4.47
CA PHE A 80 4.92 3.35 3.48
C PHE A 80 3.61 4.14 3.42
N ALA A 81 3.02 4.46 4.58
CA ALA A 81 1.79 5.24 4.63
C ALA A 81 2.00 6.65 4.06
N THR A 82 3.12 7.30 4.41
CA THR A 82 3.51 8.62 3.92
C THR A 82 3.56 8.65 2.40
N PHE A 83 4.12 7.63 1.74
CA PHE A 83 4.14 7.57 0.28
C PHE A 83 2.74 7.71 -0.33
N PHE A 84 1.75 6.99 0.21
CA PHE A 84 0.39 7.03 -0.30
C PHE A 84 -0.34 8.32 0.05
N VAL A 85 -0.05 8.93 1.20
CA VAL A 85 -0.60 10.25 1.56
C VAL A 85 -0.04 11.34 0.63
N GLU A 86 1.26 11.27 0.29
CA GLU A 86 1.93 12.28 -0.53
C GLU A 86 1.66 12.10 -2.04
N ASN A 87 1.50 10.86 -2.51
CA ASN A 87 1.52 10.57 -3.95
C ASN A 87 0.25 9.92 -4.50
N ALA A 88 -0.61 9.39 -3.63
CA ALA A 88 -1.91 8.90 -4.03
C ALA A 88 -2.98 9.80 -3.41
N LYS A 89 -4.09 10.04 -4.12
CA LYS A 89 -5.21 10.81 -3.56
C LYS A 89 -6.01 9.94 -2.58
N VAL A 90 -5.35 9.44 -1.53
CA VAL A 90 -5.96 8.57 -0.53
C VAL A 90 -6.74 9.43 0.46
N TYR A 91 -8.06 9.29 0.44
CA TYR A 91 -8.97 10.01 1.33
C TYR A 91 -9.01 9.43 2.75
N SER A 92 -8.62 8.16 2.92
CA SER A 92 -8.60 7.52 4.23
C SER A 92 -7.53 6.42 4.33
N PHE A 93 -6.62 6.58 5.28
CA PHE A 93 -5.71 5.53 5.73
C PHE A 93 -6.19 5.03 7.09
N VAL A 94 -6.50 3.73 7.19
CA VAL A 94 -6.99 3.11 8.42
C VAL A 94 -6.04 2.02 8.87
N SER A 95 -5.47 2.18 10.06
CA SER A 95 -4.65 1.15 10.71
C SER A 95 -5.42 0.50 11.84
N SER A 96 -5.39 -0.84 11.90
CA SER A 96 -5.84 -1.59 13.08
C SER A 96 -4.66 -2.31 13.72
N SER A 97 -4.38 -1.98 14.97
CA SER A 97 -3.45 -2.71 15.83
C SER A 97 -4.26 -3.63 16.74
N TYR A 98 -4.34 -4.92 16.41
CA TYR A 98 -4.81 -5.91 17.37
C TYR A 98 -3.71 -6.12 18.43
N LEU A 99 -3.91 -5.55 19.62
CA LEU A 99 -3.26 -6.01 20.85
C LEU A 99 -4.01 -7.27 21.29
N GLY A 100 -3.59 -8.43 20.80
CA GLY A 100 -4.09 -9.71 21.29
C GLY A 100 -3.33 -10.14 22.53
N THR A 101 -3.91 -9.92 23.71
CA THR A 101 -3.70 -10.76 24.89
C THR A 101 -4.75 -11.88 24.86
N PHE A 102 -4.29 -13.12 24.75
CA PHE A 102 -4.97 -14.30 25.30
C PHE A 102 -3.96 -14.99 26.21
#